data_AF-A0A5J4Q623-F1
#
_entry.id   AF-A0A5J4Q623-F1
#
_cell.length_a   1.000
_cell.length_b   1.000
_cell.length_c   1.000
_cell.angle_alpha   90.00
_cell.angle_beta   90.00
_cell.angle_gamma   90.00
#
_symmetry.space_group_name_H-M   'P 1'
#
loop_
_entity.id
_entity.type
_entity.pdbx_description
1 polymer ?
#
loop_
_entity_poly.entity_id
_entity_poly.type
_entity_poly.pdbx_seq_one_letter_code
_entity_poly.pdbx_strand_id
1 'polypeptide(L)'
;MKHLPIAGIPRNTLFSPNHIGNDAAIFSATVDLLQEAGFQVNLYTEQEFSEKPLQEKFIFTMLRGEQAIRRLQQVEKEGGISVNSGRGIENCTRERMTQLLMQHHIPHPDSLIIDTGEIVSVFPSGKEITSCWVKRGDFHAIHREDVTYVRKAEHLKEIMAEYALRGIRRVVINEHLEGDLVKFYGVAGTD
;
A
#
# COMPACT_ATOMS: atom_id res chain seq x y z
N MET A 1 19.22 -26.23 15.75
CA MET A 1 18.85 -25.11 14.86
C MET A 1 17.85 -25.63 13.85
N LYS A 2 16.74 -24.93 13.60
CA LYS A 2 15.83 -25.32 12.52
C LYS A 2 16.51 -24.97 11.19
N HIS A 3 16.69 -25.93 10.29
CA HIS A 3 17.36 -25.74 8.99
C HIS A 3 16.46 -25.07 7.93
N LEU A 4 15.57 -24.17 8.36
CA LEU A 4 14.64 -23.47 7.47
C LEU A 4 15.08 -22.01 7.38
N PRO A 5 15.91 -21.64 6.40
CA PRO A 5 16.30 -20.26 6.21
C PRO A 5 15.10 -19.45 5.70
N ILE A 6 14.94 -18.26 6.25
CA ILE A 6 13.85 -17.34 5.95
C ILE A 6 14.45 -16.06 5.38
N ALA A 7 13.89 -15.59 4.27
CA ALA A 7 14.24 -14.29 3.71
C ALA A 7 13.45 -13.18 4.38
N GLY A 8 14.16 -12.18 4.88
CA GLY A 8 13.59 -10.93 5.37
C GLY A 8 13.89 -9.79 4.39
N ILE A 9 12.86 -9.08 3.95
CA ILE A 9 13.01 -7.91 3.06
C ILE A 9 12.39 -6.68 3.74
N PRO A 10 13.18 -5.75 4.29
CA PRO A 10 12.67 -4.55 4.93
C PRO A 10 12.11 -3.58 3.89
N ARG A 11 11.33 -2.61 4.37
CA ARG A 11 10.78 -1.55 3.52
C ARG A 11 11.90 -0.65 3.03
N ASN A 12 11.92 -0.33 1.73
CA ASN A 12 12.81 0.70 1.22
C ASN A 12 12.45 2.06 1.85
N THR A 13 13.45 2.83 2.27
CA THR A 13 13.28 4.12 2.95
C THR A 13 12.45 5.14 2.15
N LEU A 14 12.46 5.04 0.81
CA LEU A 14 11.61 5.83 -0.09
C LEU A 14 10.11 5.68 0.24
N PHE A 15 9.71 4.53 0.77
CA PHE A 15 8.31 4.22 1.10
C PHE A 15 7.98 4.39 2.59
N SER A 16 8.91 4.95 3.37
CA SER A 16 8.78 5.19 4.82
C SER A 16 8.93 6.68 5.20
N PRO A 17 8.36 7.64 4.45
CA PRO A 17 8.50 9.06 4.79
C PRO A 17 8.00 9.29 6.21
N ASN A 18 8.84 9.88 7.07
CA ASN A 18 8.58 10.13 8.50
C ASN A 18 8.41 8.89 9.40
N HIS A 19 8.61 7.67 8.88
CA HIS A 19 8.40 6.42 9.62
C HIS A 19 9.56 5.42 9.53
N ILE A 20 10.70 5.81 8.96
CA ILE A 20 11.90 4.96 8.78
C ILE A 20 12.27 4.22 10.08
N GLY A 21 12.38 4.94 11.20
CA GLY A 21 12.75 4.35 12.48
C GLY A 21 11.75 3.33 13.01
N ASN A 22 10.45 3.60 12.87
CA ASN A 22 9.40 2.71 13.33
C ASN A 22 9.33 1.44 12.47
N ASP A 23 9.40 1.59 11.13
CA ASP A 23 9.39 0.46 10.20
C ASP A 23 10.62 -0.44 10.43
N ALA A 24 11.80 0.15 10.60
CA ALA A 24 13.02 -0.57 10.92
C ALA A 24 12.92 -1.30 12.27
N ALA A 25 12.40 -0.65 13.31
CA ALA A 25 12.26 -1.27 14.63
C ALA A 25 11.31 -2.47 14.62
N ILE A 26 10.15 -2.38 13.96
CA ILE A 26 9.21 -3.51 13.85
C ILE A 26 9.84 -4.67 13.07
N PHE A 27 10.54 -4.35 11.98
CA PHE A 27 11.21 -5.36 11.16
C PHE A 27 12.33 -6.06 11.94
N SER A 28 13.20 -5.30 12.62
CA SER A 28 14.27 -5.84 13.47
C SER A 28 13.73 -6.70 14.60
N ALA A 29 12.70 -6.24 15.32
CA ALA A 29 12.08 -7.05 16.37
C ALA A 29 11.52 -8.38 15.84
N THR A 30 11.00 -8.39 14.61
CA THR A 30 10.54 -9.64 13.96
C THR A 30 11.72 -10.57 13.64
N VAL A 31 12.84 -10.03 13.16
CA VAL A 31 14.07 -10.78 12.90
C VAL A 31 14.59 -11.41 14.20
N ASP A 32 14.70 -10.62 15.26
CA ASP A 32 15.22 -11.06 16.56
C ASP A 32 14.38 -12.21 17.12
N LEU A 33 13.05 -12.07 17.12
CA LEU A 33 12.14 -13.13 17.58
C LEU A 33 12.22 -14.42 16.74
N LEU A 34 12.42 -14.31 15.42
CA LEU A 34 12.63 -15.48 14.56
C LEU A 34 13.97 -16.18 14.86
N GLN A 35 15.02 -15.40 15.11
CA GLN A 35 16.34 -15.93 15.47
C GLN A 35 16.33 -16.57 16.86
N GLU A 36 15.67 -15.97 17.86
CA GLU A 36 15.44 -16.55 19.18
C GLU A 36 14.65 -17.86 19.10
N ALA A 37 13.69 -17.94 18.19
CA ALA A 37 12.96 -19.18 17.89
C ALA A 37 13.78 -20.24 17.13
N GLY A 38 15.06 -19.95 16.84
CA GLY A 38 16.04 -20.86 16.26
C GLY A 38 16.01 -20.98 14.73
N PHE A 39 15.41 -20.01 14.04
CA PHE A 39 15.44 -19.91 12.58
C PHE A 39 16.63 -19.07 12.10
N GLN A 40 17.14 -19.39 10.92
CA GLN A 40 18.12 -18.55 10.22
C GLN A 40 17.36 -17.50 9.40
N VAL A 41 17.70 -16.22 9.56
CA VAL A 41 17.09 -15.12 8.79
C VAL A 41 18.17 -14.44 7.96
N ASN A 42 18.00 -14.44 6.64
CA ASN A 42 18.87 -13.76 5.69
C ASN A 42 18.15 -12.49 5.18
N LEU A 43 18.85 -11.36 5.24
CA LEU A 43 18.27 -10.06 4.90
C LEU A 43 18.65 -9.63 3.49
N TYR A 44 17.67 -9.08 2.77
CA TYR A 44 17.83 -8.57 1.41
C TYR A 44 17.20 -7.20 1.32
N THR A 45 17.91 -6.23 0.76
CA THR A 45 17.25 -4.99 0.33
C THR A 45 16.25 -5.27 -0.81
N GLU A 46 15.27 -4.39 -1.05
CA GLU A 46 14.35 -4.54 -2.20
C GLU A 46 15.11 -4.65 -3.53
N GLN A 47 16.24 -3.95 -3.67
CA GLN A 47 17.10 -4.02 -4.85
C GLN A 47 17.73 -5.41 -4.98
N GLU A 48 18.39 -5.91 -3.93
CA GLU A 48 19.01 -7.23 -3.96
C GLU A 48 18.00 -8.35 -4.20
N PHE A 49 16.81 -8.24 -3.62
CA PHE A 49 15.74 -9.19 -3.86
C PHE A 49 15.27 -9.20 -5.32
N SER A 50 15.29 -8.04 -5.98
CA SER A 50 14.89 -7.90 -7.39
C SER A 50 15.95 -8.44 -8.36
N GLU A 51 17.23 -8.34 -8.00
CA GLU A 51 18.35 -8.66 -8.88
C GLU A 51 18.94 -10.07 -8.66
N LYS A 52 18.88 -10.59 -7.43
CA LYS A 52 19.55 -11.83 -7.05
C LYS A 52 18.55 -13.01 -6.98
N PRO A 53 18.99 -14.24 -7.31
CA PRO A 53 18.18 -15.43 -7.04
C PRO A 53 18.01 -15.61 -5.53
N LEU A 54 16.78 -15.92 -5.11
CA LEU A 54 16.46 -16.22 -3.72
C LEU A 54 16.64 -17.72 -3.47
N GLN A 55 17.28 -18.09 -2.35
CA GLN A 55 17.50 -19.49 -1.98
C GLN A 55 16.48 -19.97 -0.94
N GLU A 56 15.91 -19.03 -0.20
CA GLU A 56 14.97 -19.25 0.89
C GLU A 56 13.59 -19.57 0.34
N LYS A 57 12.96 -20.60 0.91
CA LYS A 57 11.58 -20.94 0.58
C LYS A 57 10.57 -20.02 1.24
N PHE A 58 10.87 -19.50 2.43
CA PHE A 58 9.94 -18.70 3.24
C PHE A 58 10.36 -17.25 3.26
N ILE A 59 9.40 -16.34 3.09
CA ILE A 59 9.64 -14.91 2.97
C ILE A 59 8.70 -14.16 3.91
N PHE A 60 9.26 -13.21 4.67
CA PHE A 60 8.49 -12.12 5.26
C PHE A 60 9.05 -10.80 4.75
N THR A 61 8.16 -9.84 4.51
CA THR A 61 8.56 -8.62 3.83
C THR A 61 7.69 -7.43 4.20
N MET A 62 8.29 -6.25 4.11
CA MET A 62 7.62 -4.95 4.12
C MET A 62 7.79 -4.20 2.79
N LEU A 63 8.10 -4.91 1.70
CA LEU A 63 8.38 -4.33 0.39
C LEU A 63 7.18 -3.58 -0.19
N ARG A 64 7.48 -2.59 -1.02
CA ARG A 64 6.46 -1.75 -1.65
C ARG A 64 6.74 -1.47 -3.13
N GLY A 65 7.99 -1.59 -3.59
CA GLY A 65 8.33 -1.31 -4.98
C GLY A 65 7.63 -2.25 -5.96
N GLU A 66 7.13 -1.71 -7.07
CA GLU A 66 6.39 -2.49 -8.07
C GLU A 66 7.22 -3.67 -8.62
N GLN A 67 8.49 -3.43 -8.92
CA GLN A 67 9.39 -4.48 -9.41
C GLN A 67 9.60 -5.59 -8.35
N ALA A 68 9.75 -5.21 -7.08
CA ALA A 68 9.90 -6.14 -5.97
C ALA A 68 8.60 -6.95 -5.75
N ILE A 69 7.42 -6.32 -5.87
CA ILE A 69 6.13 -7.01 -5.80
C ILE A 69 6.00 -8.03 -6.95
N ARG A 70 6.32 -7.63 -8.18
CA ARG A 70 6.31 -8.53 -9.35
C ARG A 70 7.26 -9.72 -9.16
N ARG A 71 8.47 -9.46 -8.62
CA ARG A 71 9.42 -10.52 -8.28
C ARG A 71 8.87 -11.45 -7.21
N LEU A 72 8.23 -10.93 -6.16
CA LEU A 72 7.60 -11.76 -5.12
C LEU A 72 6.55 -12.70 -5.71
N GLN A 73 5.68 -12.20 -6.59
CA GLN A 73 4.70 -13.03 -7.29
C GLN A 73 5.36 -14.14 -8.14
N GLN A 74 6.52 -13.85 -8.74
CA GLN A 74 7.28 -14.84 -9.48
C GLN A 74 7.89 -15.90 -8.57
N VAL A 75 8.46 -15.51 -7.43
CA VAL A 75 8.98 -16.44 -6.41
C VAL A 75 7.87 -17.35 -5.88
N GLU A 76 6.67 -16.82 -5.67
CA GLU A 76 5.49 -17.60 -5.25
C GLU A 76 5.10 -18.67 -6.29
N LYS A 77 5.13 -18.32 -7.59
CA LYS A 77 4.90 -19.28 -8.68
C LYS A 77 5.98 -20.36 -8.75
N GLU A 78 7.20 -20.05 -8.33
CA GLU A 78 8.34 -20.96 -8.25
C GLU A 78 8.30 -21.85 -6.98
N GLY A 79 7.29 -21.71 -6.12
CA GLY A 79 7.08 -22.52 -4.92
C GLY A 79 7.57 -21.89 -3.62
N GLY A 80 8.01 -20.62 -3.66
CA GLY A 80 8.25 -19.81 -2.47
C GLY A 80 6.94 -19.46 -1.75
N ILE A 81 7.05 -19.19 -0.44
CA ILE A 81 5.92 -18.94 0.44
C ILE A 81 6.16 -17.62 1.17
N SER A 82 5.41 -16.58 0.78
CA SER A 82 5.40 -15.30 1.47
C SER A 82 4.31 -15.26 2.53
N VAL A 83 4.60 -14.68 3.70
CA VAL A 83 3.59 -14.40 4.74
C VAL A 83 2.45 -13.54 4.18
N ASN A 84 2.80 -12.46 3.48
CA ASN A 84 1.85 -11.63 2.75
C ASN A 84 2.06 -11.84 1.25
N SER A 85 1.04 -12.34 0.55
CA SER A 85 1.22 -12.67 -0.87
C SER A 85 1.51 -11.45 -1.73
N GLY A 86 2.32 -11.62 -2.79
CA GLY A 86 2.62 -10.53 -3.73
C GLY A 86 1.35 -9.97 -4.39
N ARG A 87 0.39 -10.85 -4.72
CA ARG A 87 -0.93 -10.44 -5.23
C ARG A 87 -1.75 -9.68 -4.18
N GLY A 88 -1.68 -10.09 -2.91
CA GLY A 88 -2.35 -9.40 -1.81
C GLY A 88 -1.80 -7.99 -1.61
N ILE A 89 -0.48 -7.83 -1.65
CA ILE A 89 0.18 -6.52 -1.55
C ILE A 89 -0.24 -5.62 -2.74
N GLU A 90 -0.23 -6.14 -3.97
CA GLU A 90 -0.67 -5.40 -5.17
C GLU A 90 -2.13 -4.95 -5.08
N ASN A 91 -3.01 -5.82 -4.60
CA ASN A 91 -4.43 -5.51 -4.40
C ASN A 91 -4.67 -4.42 -3.35
N CYS A 92 -3.71 -4.16 -2.46
CA CYS A 92 -3.77 -3.12 -1.44
C CYS A 92 -3.22 -1.75 -1.93
N THR A 93 -2.85 -1.63 -3.21
CA THR A 93 -2.63 -0.31 -3.83
C THR A 93 -3.94 0.47 -3.87
N ARG A 94 -3.88 1.80 -3.77
CA ARG A 94 -5.09 2.58 -3.45
C ARG A 94 -6.16 2.51 -4.53
N GLU A 95 -5.78 2.66 -5.80
CA GLU A 95 -6.72 2.51 -6.91
C GLU A 95 -7.30 1.09 -6.95
N ARG A 96 -6.45 0.06 -6.89
CA ARG A 96 -6.88 -1.33 -6.99
C ARG A 96 -7.79 -1.76 -5.84
N MET A 97 -7.42 -1.39 -4.61
CA MET A 97 -8.21 -1.66 -3.42
C MET A 97 -9.57 -0.99 -3.48
N THR A 98 -9.62 0.30 -3.85
CA THR A 98 -10.88 1.04 -4.00
C THR A 98 -11.78 0.35 -5.03
N GLN A 99 -11.22 0.00 -6.19
CA GLN A 99 -11.95 -0.72 -7.23
C GLN A 99 -12.51 -2.07 -6.74
N LEU A 100 -11.68 -2.88 -6.07
CA LEU A 100 -12.10 -4.19 -5.56
C LEU A 100 -13.19 -4.08 -4.49
N LEU A 101 -13.06 -3.14 -3.55
CA LEU A 101 -14.06 -2.92 -2.51
C LEU A 101 -15.41 -2.51 -3.11
N MET A 102 -15.40 -1.58 -4.06
CA MET A 102 -16.61 -1.14 -4.77
C MET A 102 -17.25 -2.28 -5.58
N GLN A 103 -16.47 -3.03 -6.36
CA GLN A 103 -16.97 -4.13 -7.19
C GLN A 103 -17.62 -5.26 -6.38
N HIS A 104 -17.15 -5.48 -5.16
CA HIS A 104 -17.65 -6.51 -4.26
C HIS A 104 -18.65 -6.01 -3.22
N HIS A 105 -19.11 -4.75 -3.33
CA HIS A 105 -20.07 -4.14 -2.41
C HIS A 105 -19.64 -4.20 -0.93
N ILE A 106 -18.32 -4.12 -0.67
CA ILE A 106 -17.80 -3.97 0.68
C ILE A 106 -18.03 -2.52 1.12
N PRO A 107 -18.54 -2.25 2.35
CA PRO A 107 -18.72 -0.90 2.84
C PRO A 107 -17.46 -0.05 2.65
N HIS A 108 -17.58 0.98 1.83
CA HIS A 108 -16.52 1.91 1.46
C HIS A 108 -17.16 3.27 1.21
N PRO A 109 -16.47 4.40 1.49
CA PRO A 109 -16.98 5.71 1.13
C PRO A 109 -17.34 5.75 -0.36
N ASP A 110 -18.36 6.51 -0.73
CA ASP A 110 -18.65 6.74 -2.14
C ASP A 110 -17.44 7.38 -2.84
N SER A 111 -17.07 6.84 -3.99
CA SER A 111 -15.72 7.01 -4.53
C SER A 111 -15.67 7.07 -6.05
N LEU A 112 -14.72 7.85 -6.55
CA LEU A 112 -14.41 8.00 -7.97
C LEU A 112 -12.95 7.67 -8.22
N ILE A 113 -12.66 7.02 -9.34
CA ILE A 113 -11.29 6.76 -9.80
C ILE A 113 -11.18 7.38 -11.20
N ILE A 114 -10.56 8.55 -11.28
CA ILE A 114 -10.56 9.38 -12.49
C ILE A 114 -9.17 9.95 -12.79
N ASP A 115 -9.01 10.44 -14.02
CA ASP A 115 -7.81 11.16 -14.43
C ASP A 115 -7.84 12.61 -13.91
N THR A 116 -6.67 13.21 -13.66
CA THR A 116 -6.54 14.58 -13.16
C THR A 116 -7.04 15.67 -14.11
N GLY A 117 -7.27 15.32 -15.38
CA GLY A 117 -7.89 16.21 -16.37
C GLY A 117 -9.42 16.18 -16.39
N GLU A 118 -10.05 15.24 -15.69
CA GLU A 118 -11.51 15.10 -15.70
C GLU A 118 -12.20 16.12 -14.76
N ILE A 119 -13.41 16.53 -15.14
CA ILE A 119 -14.26 17.41 -14.33
C ILE A 119 -15.35 16.55 -13.69
N VAL A 120 -15.48 16.63 -12.38
CA VAL A 120 -16.50 15.90 -11.63
C VAL A 120 -17.17 16.78 -10.58
N SER A 121 -18.48 16.58 -10.42
CA SER A 121 -19.32 17.30 -9.45
C SER A 121 -20.24 16.38 -8.66
N VAL A 122 -20.34 15.10 -9.03
CA VAL A 122 -21.21 14.11 -8.40
C VAL A 122 -20.49 12.78 -8.22
N PHE A 123 -20.79 12.08 -7.13
CA PHE A 123 -20.34 10.71 -6.91
C PHE A 123 -21.26 9.69 -7.61
N PRO A 124 -20.84 8.40 -7.76
CA PRO A 124 -21.66 7.35 -8.35
C PRO A 124 -23.05 7.16 -7.74
N SER A 125 -23.24 7.47 -6.44
CA SER A 125 -24.57 7.46 -5.81
C SER A 125 -25.51 8.57 -6.30
N GLY A 126 -25.01 9.56 -7.05
CA GLY A 126 -25.71 10.78 -7.42
C GLY A 126 -25.57 11.93 -6.42
N LYS A 127 -24.85 11.73 -5.30
CA LYS A 127 -24.57 12.77 -4.32
C LYS A 127 -23.64 13.85 -4.89
N GLU A 128 -24.00 15.11 -4.73
CA GLU A 128 -23.14 16.24 -5.09
C GLU A 128 -21.87 16.28 -4.22
N ILE A 129 -20.75 16.57 -4.85
CA ILE A 129 -19.47 16.76 -4.15
C ILE A 129 -19.50 18.14 -3.51
N THR A 130 -19.67 18.19 -2.18
CA THR A 130 -19.53 19.43 -1.39
C THR A 130 -18.14 19.53 -0.77
N SER A 131 -17.66 18.43 -0.21
CA SER A 131 -16.32 18.24 0.31
C SER A 131 -15.85 16.81 0.01
N CYS A 132 -14.55 16.62 -0.16
CA CYS A 132 -14.01 15.30 -0.52
C CYS A 132 -12.54 15.16 -0.15
N TRP A 133 -12.05 13.92 -0.17
CA TRP A 133 -10.63 13.61 -0.11
C TRP A 133 -10.12 13.25 -1.50
N VAL A 134 -9.11 13.97 -1.98
CA VAL A 134 -8.38 13.65 -3.21
C VAL A 134 -7.08 12.94 -2.84
N LYS A 135 -6.81 11.79 -3.46
CA LYS A 135 -5.65 10.94 -3.14
C LYS A 135 -5.00 10.41 -4.42
N ARG A 136 -3.67 10.34 -4.53
CA ARG A 136 -2.94 9.92 -5.76
C ARG A 136 -3.17 8.47 -6.23
N GLY A 137 -3.86 8.17 -7.30
CA GLY A 137 -4.29 6.79 -7.61
C GLY A 137 -3.16 5.78 -7.83
N ASP A 138 -2.07 6.24 -8.42
CA ASP A 138 -0.95 5.45 -8.98
C ASP A 138 -0.13 4.67 -7.95
N PHE A 139 0.06 5.21 -6.74
CA PHE A 139 0.90 4.59 -5.73
C PHE A 139 0.47 4.94 -4.30
N HIS A 140 1.18 4.40 -3.31
CA HIS A 140 1.03 4.86 -1.93
C HIS A 140 1.47 6.33 -1.80
N ALA A 141 0.89 7.05 -0.83
CA ALA A 141 1.31 8.42 -0.53
C ALA A 141 2.80 8.44 -0.16
N ILE A 142 3.58 9.24 -0.89
CA ILE A 142 5.00 9.50 -0.65
C ILE A 142 5.15 10.82 0.11
N HIS A 143 4.26 11.78 -0.16
CA HIS A 143 4.22 13.07 0.53
C HIS A 143 2.88 13.26 1.25
N ARG A 144 2.85 14.15 2.25
CA ARG A 144 1.61 14.46 2.96
C ARG A 144 0.57 15.07 2.01
N GLU A 145 1.06 15.80 1.03
CA GLU A 145 0.31 16.48 -0.03
C GLU A 145 -0.31 15.50 -1.06
N ASP A 146 0.03 14.19 -0.98
CA ASP A 146 -0.57 13.14 -1.81
C ASP A 146 -1.98 12.72 -1.33
N VAL A 147 -2.45 13.34 -0.25
CA VAL A 147 -3.80 13.22 0.31
C VAL A 147 -4.29 14.61 0.71
N THR A 148 -5.23 15.16 -0.05
CA THR A 148 -5.75 16.52 0.16
C THR A 148 -7.23 16.50 0.53
N TYR A 149 -7.58 17.19 1.61
CA TYR A 149 -8.98 17.44 1.97
C TYR A 149 -9.48 18.71 1.28
N VAL A 150 -10.42 18.55 0.35
CA VAL A 150 -11.09 19.64 -0.35
C VAL A 150 -12.33 20.02 0.44
N ARG A 151 -12.31 21.19 1.08
CA ARG A 151 -13.41 21.68 1.93
C ARG A 151 -14.62 22.17 1.14
N LYS A 152 -14.42 22.59 -0.10
CA LYS A 152 -15.45 23.11 -1.00
C LYS A 152 -15.21 22.65 -2.42
N ALA A 153 -16.28 22.26 -3.11
CA ALA A 153 -16.27 21.79 -4.49
C ALA A 153 -15.49 22.68 -5.47
N GLU A 154 -15.56 24.00 -5.29
CA GLU A 154 -14.89 25.00 -6.14
C GLU A 154 -13.36 24.83 -6.22
N HIS A 155 -12.74 24.33 -5.14
CA HIS A 155 -11.29 24.10 -5.10
C HIS A 155 -10.86 22.75 -5.68
N LEU A 156 -11.80 21.85 -6.00
CA LEU A 156 -11.47 20.51 -6.49
C LEU A 156 -10.62 20.59 -7.76
N LYS A 157 -10.99 21.47 -8.70
CA LYS A 157 -10.27 21.65 -9.95
C LYS A 157 -8.82 22.12 -9.73
N GLU A 158 -8.60 23.01 -8.77
CA GLU A 158 -7.27 23.53 -8.44
C GLU A 158 -6.38 22.42 -7.85
N ILE A 159 -6.93 21.59 -6.97
CA ILE A 159 -6.22 20.45 -6.39
C ILE A 159 -5.90 19.39 -7.45
N MET A 160 -6.84 19.08 -8.34
CA MET A 160 -6.61 18.15 -9.45
C MET A 160 -5.49 18.65 -10.38
N ALA A 161 -5.46 19.96 -10.66
CA ALA A 161 -4.40 20.58 -11.45
C ALA A 161 -3.03 20.50 -10.75
N GLU A 162 -2.97 20.72 -9.43
CA GLU A 162 -1.74 20.56 -8.64
C GLU A 162 -1.19 19.14 -8.69
N TYR A 163 -2.08 18.13 -8.59
CA TYR A 163 -1.71 16.71 -8.74
C TYR A 163 -1.13 16.44 -10.14
N ALA A 164 -1.78 16.94 -11.19
CA ALA A 164 -1.31 16.85 -12.57
C ALA A 164 0.08 17.48 -12.76
N LEU A 165 0.33 18.68 -12.19
CA LEU A 165 1.63 19.35 -12.25
C LEU A 165 2.75 18.55 -11.61
N ARG A 166 2.42 17.71 -10.63
CA ARG A 166 3.35 16.78 -9.97
C ARG A 166 3.46 15.43 -10.67
N GLY A 167 2.84 15.28 -11.83
CA GLY A 167 2.86 14.06 -12.63
C GLY A 167 1.90 12.97 -12.15
N ILE A 168 1.02 13.26 -11.18
CA ILE A 168 -0.02 12.33 -10.73
C ILE A 168 -1.15 12.36 -11.76
N ARG A 169 -1.31 11.28 -12.51
CA ARG A 169 -2.31 11.19 -13.59
C ARG A 169 -3.67 10.69 -13.12
N ARG A 170 -3.66 9.73 -12.20
CA ARG A 170 -4.86 9.07 -11.64
C ARG A 170 -5.09 9.56 -10.23
N VAL A 171 -6.34 9.71 -9.82
CA VAL A 171 -6.71 9.97 -8.42
C VAL A 171 -7.87 9.09 -7.98
N VAL A 172 -7.93 8.88 -6.67
CA VAL A 172 -9.11 8.40 -5.97
C VAL A 172 -9.72 9.58 -5.22
N ILE A 173 -10.97 9.91 -5.54
CA ILE A 173 -11.76 10.91 -4.80
C ILE A 173 -12.74 10.14 -3.94
N ASN A 174 -12.66 10.32 -2.61
CA ASN A 174 -13.62 9.75 -1.67
C ASN A 174 -14.52 10.85 -1.11
N GLU A 175 -15.78 10.53 -0.86
CA GLU A 175 -16.61 11.39 -0.03
C GLU A 175 -15.99 11.61 1.36
N HIS A 176 -16.27 12.77 1.95
CA HIS A 176 -15.90 13.02 3.32
C HIS A 176 -16.86 12.28 4.25
N LEU A 177 -16.31 11.48 5.17
CA LEU A 177 -17.05 10.85 6.26
C LEU A 177 -16.66 11.51 7.59
N GLU A 178 -17.67 11.96 8.34
CA GLU A 178 -17.50 12.44 9.70
C GLU A 178 -17.54 11.27 10.68
N GLY A 179 -16.71 11.34 11.71
CA GLY A 179 -16.66 10.33 12.77
C GLY A 179 -15.24 10.00 13.22
N ASP A 180 -15.13 8.96 14.03
CA ASP A 180 -13.88 8.52 14.61
C ASP A 180 -13.03 7.75 13.61
N LEU A 181 -11.72 8.05 13.62
CA LEU A 181 -10.74 7.27 12.87
C LEU A 181 -10.25 6.10 13.71
N VAL A 182 -10.69 4.90 13.38
CA VAL A 182 -10.20 3.64 13.97
C VAL A 182 -9.18 2.99 13.06
N LYS A 183 -8.05 2.55 13.62
CA LYS A 183 -7.04 1.73 12.93
C LYS A 183 -6.85 0.44 13.72
N PHE A 184 -6.80 -0.69 13.03
CA PHE A 184 -6.60 -2.00 13.63
C PHE A 184 -5.68 -2.85 12.74
N TYR A 185 -5.08 -3.87 13.34
CA TYR A 185 -4.30 -4.89 12.64
C TYR A 185 -5.10 -6.18 12.61
N GLY A 186 -5.18 -6.82 11.44
CA GLY A 186 -5.79 -8.14 11.29
C GLY A 186 -4.71 -9.22 11.26
N VAL A 187 -4.80 -10.19 12.15
CA VAL A 187 -3.98 -11.41 12.13
C VAL A 187 -4.93 -12.60 12.02
N ALA A 188 -4.72 -13.44 11.01
CA ALA A 188 -5.60 -14.59 10.79
C ALA A 188 -5.33 -15.68 11.85
N GLY A 189 -6.39 -16.24 12.41
CA GLY A 189 -6.30 -17.36 13.36
C GLY A 189 -5.86 -16.97 14.78
N THR A 190 -6.10 -15.72 15.17
CA THR A 190 -5.88 -15.22 16.54
C THR A 190 -7.17 -14.58 17.06
N ASP A 191 -7.48 -14.77 18.34
CA ASP A 191 -8.58 -14.12 19.06
C ASP A 191 -8.15 -12.78 19.69
#